data_AF-A0A944Q8F4-F1
#
_entry.id   AF-A0A944Q8F4-F1
#
_cell.length_a   1.000
_cell.length_b   1.000
_cell.length_c   1.000
_cell.angle_alpha   90.00
_cell.angle_beta   90.00
_cell.angle_gamma   90.00
#
_symmetry.space_group_name_H-M   'P 1'
#
loop_
_entity.id
_entity.type
_entity.pdbx_description
1 polymer ?
#
loop_
_entity_poly.entity_id
_entity_poly.type
_entity_poly.pdbx_seq_one_letter_code
_entity_poly.pdbx_strand_id
1 'polypeptide(L)'
;MVVCRNDLLGEWSAAQISDIDPRWKKAGVLELDWSGPEPSTADDLGVIKPLRLTHHSWNGQLSHTNCDWVLPRSYRVIGSMPLLHVQRANSYAGRWRVGDQLARQRAWDRGEHDWRDPGALELTPEELDRALADSAPPHNEVRSLKATGLSEVDAHRLTDIFPNLTSLTLGGSLGQLANAGELNRLSSLKALFISDLFGMTKADCVLPDEVPDLEYLDLHSVPHEYAIAMRALWRSQVANGTSVDISKARKPEWVQENLDNPLRDWDGREHITAARFKKAVAQFKKTRREVLAILGPQSDESTVARLMDLGREYALAFNRLDGRSPFIETEEREELFAALNAVVTEREQQLSRSLAAERSALLSAVEGARNW
;
A
#
# COMPACT_ATOMS: atom_id res chain seq x y z
N MET A 1 6.32 26.83 -11.95
CA MET A 1 7.64 26.22 -11.68
C MET A 1 7.73 25.95 -10.21
N VAL A 2 8.07 24.72 -9.86
CA VAL A 2 8.35 24.33 -8.49
C VAL A 2 9.73 23.69 -8.39
N VAL A 3 10.33 23.77 -7.22
CA VAL A 3 11.61 23.15 -6.91
C VAL A 3 11.57 22.51 -5.54
N CYS A 4 12.36 21.47 -5.35
CA CYS A 4 12.59 20.82 -4.06
C CYS A 4 14.04 20.39 -3.95
N ARG A 5 14.55 20.31 -2.73
CA ARG A 5 15.82 19.64 -2.46
C ARG A 5 15.62 18.13 -2.64
N ASN A 6 16.45 17.49 -3.45
CA ASN A 6 16.43 16.04 -3.62
C ASN A 6 17.64 15.42 -2.91
N ASP A 7 17.36 14.52 -1.96
CA ASP A 7 18.38 13.93 -1.09
C ASP A 7 19.32 12.97 -1.86
N LEU A 8 18.83 12.32 -2.93
CA LEU A 8 19.62 11.40 -3.77
C LEU A 8 20.63 12.13 -4.65
N LEU A 9 20.25 13.32 -5.13
CA LEU A 9 21.11 14.16 -5.95
C LEU A 9 22.05 15.04 -5.12
N GLY A 10 21.70 15.32 -3.86
CA GLY A 10 22.38 16.34 -3.07
C GLY A 10 22.27 17.74 -3.70
N GLU A 11 21.24 17.97 -4.50
CA GLU A 11 20.99 19.18 -5.29
C GLU A 11 19.50 19.53 -5.29
N TRP A 12 19.16 20.73 -5.72
CA TRP A 12 17.76 21.09 -6.01
C TRP A 12 17.35 20.51 -7.34
N SER A 13 16.09 20.08 -7.45
CA SER A 13 15.47 19.62 -8.69
C SER A 13 14.24 20.46 -9.01
N ALA A 14 13.87 20.51 -10.29
CA ALA A 14 12.79 21.38 -10.75
C ALA A 14 11.71 20.60 -11.53
N ALA A 15 10.48 21.08 -11.40
CA ALA A 15 9.34 20.60 -12.18
C ALA A 15 8.42 21.75 -12.60
N GLN A 16 7.71 21.55 -13.71
CA GLN A 16 6.61 22.40 -14.13
C GLN A 16 5.29 21.74 -13.74
N ILE A 17 4.42 22.49 -13.06
CA ILE A 17 3.00 22.11 -12.92
C ILE A 17 2.34 22.39 -14.27
N SER A 18 1.96 21.34 -15.00
CA SER A 18 1.40 21.44 -16.36
C SER A 18 -0.09 21.72 -16.37
N ASP A 19 -0.81 21.16 -15.38
CA ASP A 19 -2.25 21.26 -15.25
C ASP A 19 -2.69 20.94 -13.82
N ILE A 20 -3.90 21.36 -13.47
CA ILE A 20 -4.55 21.07 -12.19
C ILE A 20 -5.94 20.52 -12.51
N ASP A 21 -6.27 19.37 -11.94
CA ASP A 21 -7.58 18.73 -12.04
C ASP A 21 -8.30 18.76 -10.68
N PRO A 22 -9.23 19.71 -10.47
CA PRO A 22 -9.98 19.81 -9.21
C PRO A 22 -10.95 18.65 -8.97
N ARG A 23 -11.38 17.94 -10.02
CA ARG A 23 -12.32 16.82 -9.90
C ARG A 23 -11.63 15.63 -9.25
N TRP A 24 -10.40 15.37 -9.65
CA TRP A 24 -9.60 14.25 -9.12
C TRP A 24 -8.62 14.67 -8.03
N LYS A 25 -8.56 15.98 -7.72
CA LYS A 25 -7.58 16.58 -6.80
C LYS A 25 -6.16 16.18 -7.17
N LYS A 26 -5.82 16.35 -8.45
CA LYS A 26 -4.48 16.04 -8.98
C LYS A 26 -3.83 17.26 -9.62
N ALA A 27 -2.51 17.26 -9.61
CA ALA A 27 -1.69 18.20 -10.37
C ALA A 27 -0.80 17.41 -11.34
N GLY A 28 -0.78 17.79 -12.61
CA GLY A 28 0.18 17.28 -13.57
C GLY A 28 1.55 17.87 -13.29
N VAL A 29 2.54 17.02 -13.02
CA VAL A 29 3.91 17.40 -12.64
C VAL A 29 4.88 16.87 -13.69
N LEU A 30 5.43 17.78 -14.48
CA LEU A 30 6.46 17.50 -15.49
C LEU A 30 7.84 17.77 -14.89
N GLU A 31 8.62 16.74 -14.63
CA GLU A 31 9.99 16.92 -14.17
C GLU A 31 10.89 17.47 -15.27
N LEU A 32 11.88 18.24 -14.87
CA LEU A 32 12.86 18.82 -15.76
C LEU A 32 14.19 18.08 -15.66
N ASP A 33 14.90 18.02 -16.78
CA ASP A 33 16.30 17.61 -16.81
C ASP A 33 17.18 18.75 -16.27
N TRP A 34 17.04 19.01 -14.98
CA TRP A 34 17.70 20.09 -14.27
C TRP A 34 17.94 19.71 -12.81
N SER A 35 19.17 19.91 -12.36
CA SER A 35 19.48 20.06 -10.94
C SER A 35 20.64 21.00 -10.73
N GLY A 36 20.75 21.57 -9.53
CA GLY A 36 21.84 22.47 -9.19
C GLY A 36 21.68 23.12 -7.82
N PRO A 37 22.33 24.29 -7.60
CA PRO A 37 22.15 25.07 -6.38
C PRO A 37 20.70 25.58 -6.24
N GLU A 38 20.34 26.05 -5.04
CA GLU A 38 19.00 26.58 -4.76
C GLU A 38 18.64 27.74 -5.70
N PRO A 39 17.62 27.59 -6.57
CA PRO A 39 17.18 28.67 -7.43
C PRO A 39 16.19 29.56 -6.66
N SER A 40 16.31 30.88 -6.84
CA SER A 40 15.37 31.86 -6.26
C SER A 40 14.19 32.12 -7.19
N THR A 41 14.42 32.05 -8.50
CA THR A 41 13.44 32.35 -9.55
C THR A 41 13.49 31.32 -10.68
N ALA A 42 12.45 31.30 -11.52
CA ALA A 42 12.42 30.45 -12.71
C ALA A 42 13.54 30.76 -13.70
N ASP A 43 14.03 32.01 -13.74
CA ASP A 43 15.12 32.43 -14.63
C ASP A 43 16.47 31.80 -14.22
N ASP A 44 16.65 31.51 -12.93
CA ASP A 44 17.87 30.86 -12.39
C ASP A 44 18.04 29.42 -12.92
N LEU A 45 16.97 28.81 -13.44
CA LEU A 45 17.03 27.47 -14.04
C LEU A 45 17.76 27.47 -15.40
N GLY A 46 17.89 28.63 -16.05
CA GLY A 46 18.50 28.76 -17.37
C GLY A 46 17.73 28.00 -18.47
N VAL A 47 18.47 27.37 -19.38
CA VAL A 47 17.86 26.60 -20.49
C VAL A 47 17.43 25.23 -19.98
N ILE A 48 16.14 25.06 -19.75
CA ILE A 48 15.56 23.80 -19.27
C ILE A 48 14.91 22.99 -20.38
N LYS A 49 14.86 21.67 -20.18
CA LYS A 49 14.13 20.72 -21.03
C LYS A 49 13.35 19.73 -20.15
N PRO A 50 12.20 19.21 -20.63
CA PRO A 50 11.52 18.11 -19.95
C PRO A 50 12.43 16.89 -19.77
N LEU A 51 12.38 16.26 -18.61
CA LEU A 51 13.13 15.02 -18.33
C LEU A 51 12.59 13.89 -19.21
N ARG A 52 13.47 13.25 -19.97
CA ARG A 52 13.19 12.03 -20.74
C ARG A 52 13.81 10.83 -20.07
N LEU A 53 13.01 9.79 -19.88
CA LEU A 53 13.42 8.56 -19.23
C LEU A 53 13.82 7.52 -20.28
N THR A 54 15.04 7.02 -20.18
CA THR A 54 15.59 5.91 -20.98
C THR A 54 16.16 4.80 -20.11
N HIS A 55 16.06 4.93 -18.78
CA HIS A 55 16.52 3.91 -17.87
C HIS A 55 15.57 2.70 -17.81
N HIS A 56 16.11 1.51 -17.59
CA HIS A 56 15.33 0.27 -17.43
C HIS A 56 14.38 0.02 -18.62
N SER A 57 13.06 -0.07 -18.38
CA SER A 57 12.04 -0.32 -19.40
C SER A 57 11.50 0.97 -20.05
N TRP A 58 12.01 2.15 -19.67
CA TRP A 58 11.58 3.41 -20.26
C TRP A 58 12.18 3.60 -21.66
N ASN A 59 11.38 4.10 -22.59
CA ASN A 59 11.73 4.21 -24.02
C ASN A 59 11.70 5.65 -24.55
N GLY A 60 12.15 6.62 -23.75
CA GLY A 60 12.20 8.05 -24.11
C GLY A 60 10.95 8.85 -23.74
N GLN A 61 10.07 8.27 -22.92
CA GLN A 61 8.88 8.93 -22.37
C GLN A 61 9.28 10.08 -21.43
N LEU A 62 8.39 11.06 -21.30
CA LEU A 62 8.58 12.17 -20.36
C LEU A 62 8.32 11.68 -18.94
N SER A 63 9.10 12.16 -17.97
CA SER A 63 8.71 12.04 -16.56
C SER A 63 7.59 13.04 -16.27
N HIS A 64 6.35 12.58 -16.49
CA HIS A 64 5.14 13.39 -16.38
C HIS A 64 4.03 12.59 -15.69
N THR A 65 3.69 12.99 -14.47
CA THR A 65 2.76 12.24 -13.63
C THR A 65 1.71 13.13 -12.98
N ASN A 66 0.50 12.60 -12.81
CA ASN A 66 -0.52 13.19 -11.97
C ASN A 66 -0.22 12.87 -10.49
N CYS A 67 0.23 13.88 -9.74
CA CYS A 67 0.50 13.81 -8.30
C CYS A 67 -0.70 14.36 -7.50
N ASP A 68 -0.69 14.18 -6.18
CA ASP A 68 -1.64 14.87 -5.30
C ASP A 68 -1.57 16.40 -5.50
N TRP A 69 -2.72 17.08 -5.50
CA TRP A 69 -2.80 18.52 -5.74
C TRP A 69 -2.24 19.39 -4.60
N VAL A 70 -2.04 18.81 -3.41
CA VAL A 70 -1.41 19.50 -2.28
C VAL A 70 0.08 19.60 -2.59
N LEU A 71 0.58 20.83 -2.69
CA LEU A 71 2.01 21.08 -2.86
C LEU A 71 2.74 20.74 -1.54
N PRO A 72 3.71 19.82 -1.52
CA PRO A 72 4.35 19.41 -0.27
C PRO A 72 5.21 20.54 0.33
N ARG A 73 5.34 20.58 1.65
CA ARG A 73 6.00 21.68 2.36
C ARG A 73 7.48 21.89 2.00
N SER A 74 8.20 20.85 1.55
CA SER A 74 9.58 20.97 1.04
C SER A 74 9.68 21.60 -0.35
N TYR A 75 8.56 21.80 -1.05
CA TYR A 75 8.53 22.39 -2.37
C TYR A 75 8.34 23.90 -2.30
N ARG A 76 8.96 24.61 -3.24
CA ARG A 76 8.82 26.06 -3.40
C ARG A 76 8.38 26.42 -4.79
N VAL A 77 7.46 27.37 -4.90
CA VAL A 77 7.09 27.98 -6.18
C VAL A 77 8.09 29.09 -6.49
N ILE A 78 8.77 29.00 -7.62
CA ILE A 78 9.82 29.97 -8.05
C ILE A 78 9.41 30.82 -9.25
N GLY A 79 8.16 30.67 -9.73
CA GLY A 79 7.62 31.49 -10.82
C GLY A 79 6.84 30.69 -11.85
N SER A 80 6.48 31.35 -12.95
CA SER A 80 5.70 30.79 -14.06
C SER A 80 6.47 30.90 -15.37
N MET A 81 6.30 29.93 -16.26
CA MET A 81 6.85 29.94 -17.62
C MET A 81 5.85 29.29 -18.59
N PRO A 82 5.95 29.52 -19.90
CA PRO A 82 5.16 28.81 -20.90
C PRO A 82 5.25 27.29 -20.72
N LEU A 83 4.16 26.59 -20.98
CA LEU A 83 4.12 25.13 -20.87
C LEU A 83 5.12 24.51 -21.84
N LEU A 84 6.01 23.66 -21.32
CA LEU A 84 6.95 22.88 -22.13
C LEU A 84 6.27 21.65 -22.75
N HIS A 85 5.16 21.23 -22.15
CA HIS A 85 4.32 20.14 -22.63
C HIS A 85 2.86 20.46 -22.35
N VAL A 86 2.01 20.33 -23.37
CA VAL A 86 0.59 20.73 -23.30
C VAL A 86 -0.38 19.57 -23.11
N GLN A 87 0.07 18.33 -23.34
CA GLN A 87 -0.78 17.17 -23.10
C GLN A 87 -0.81 16.87 -21.60
N ARG A 88 -1.91 16.30 -21.12
CA ARG A 88 -2.02 15.87 -19.73
C ARG A 88 -1.19 14.61 -19.49
N ALA A 89 -0.73 14.45 -18.25
CA ALA A 89 -0.11 13.20 -17.83
C ALA A 89 -1.10 12.05 -17.95
N ASN A 90 -0.64 10.91 -18.47
CA ASN A 90 -1.40 9.66 -18.50
C ASN A 90 -0.97 8.68 -17.40
N SER A 91 0.00 9.08 -16.58
CA SER A 91 0.56 8.31 -15.46
C SER A 91 0.16 8.96 -14.13
N TYR A 92 0.12 8.17 -13.06
CA TYR A 92 -0.29 8.62 -11.72
C TYR A 92 0.76 8.26 -10.68
N ALA A 93 0.95 9.15 -9.72
CA ALA A 93 1.80 8.91 -8.55
C ALA A 93 1.04 9.31 -7.27
N GLY A 94 1.21 8.51 -6.21
CA GLY A 94 0.60 8.80 -4.91
C GLY A 94 1.24 10.01 -4.19
N ARG A 95 2.46 10.38 -4.57
CA ARG A 95 3.22 11.49 -3.95
C ARG A 95 4.12 12.19 -4.97
N TRP A 96 4.51 13.43 -4.68
CA TRP A 96 5.55 14.11 -5.43
C TRP A 96 6.91 13.47 -5.12
N ARG A 97 7.72 13.25 -6.16
CA ARG A 97 9.05 12.65 -6.08
C ARG A 97 10.03 13.32 -7.05
N VAL A 98 9.90 14.64 -7.21
CA VAL A 98 10.70 15.40 -8.17
C VAL A 98 12.19 15.22 -7.83
N GLY A 99 12.96 14.82 -8.85
CA GLY A 99 14.38 14.52 -8.74
C GLY A 99 14.71 13.03 -8.63
N ASP A 100 13.79 12.18 -8.17
CA ASP A 100 14.06 10.73 -8.02
C ASP A 100 14.32 10.08 -9.39
N GLN A 101 13.51 10.43 -10.40
CA GLN A 101 13.70 9.90 -11.75
C GLN A 101 14.96 10.49 -12.40
N LEU A 102 15.29 11.77 -12.12
CA LEU A 102 16.53 12.38 -12.59
C LEU A 102 17.76 11.68 -11.99
N ALA A 103 17.73 11.33 -10.70
CA ALA A 103 18.81 10.58 -10.05
C ALA A 103 19.03 9.22 -10.72
N ARG A 104 17.94 8.47 -10.97
CA ARG A 104 17.97 7.18 -11.68
C ARG A 104 18.46 7.32 -13.10
N GLN A 105 18.00 8.34 -13.83
CA GLN A 105 18.44 8.61 -15.19
C GLN A 105 19.94 8.92 -15.24
N ARG A 106 20.45 9.74 -14.31
CA ARG A 106 21.89 10.04 -14.23
C ARG A 106 22.73 8.82 -13.88
N ALA A 107 22.26 7.96 -12.97
CA ALA A 107 22.94 6.70 -12.67
C ALA A 107 23.00 5.80 -13.90
N TRP A 108 21.87 5.70 -14.61
CA TRP A 108 21.78 4.97 -15.87
C TRP A 108 22.75 5.48 -16.95
N ASP A 109 22.83 6.80 -17.13
CA ASP A 109 23.73 7.42 -18.10
C ASP A 109 25.22 7.20 -17.76
N ARG A 110 25.54 6.95 -16.48
CA ARG A 110 26.88 6.52 -16.03
C ARG A 110 27.14 5.01 -16.17
N GLY A 111 26.14 4.23 -16.58
CA GLY A 111 26.22 2.77 -16.70
C GLY A 111 25.89 2.00 -15.42
N GLU A 112 25.37 2.66 -14.38
CA GLU A 112 24.96 2.04 -13.12
C GLU A 112 23.53 1.48 -13.24
N HIS A 113 23.35 0.45 -14.06
CA HIS A 113 22.02 -0.08 -14.41
C HIS A 113 21.26 -0.70 -13.24
N ASP A 114 21.96 -1.17 -12.20
CA ASP A 114 21.39 -1.76 -10.99
C ASP A 114 21.34 -0.79 -9.80
N TRP A 115 21.51 0.52 -10.05
CA TRP A 115 21.54 1.52 -8.99
C TRP A 115 20.24 1.54 -8.17
N ARG A 116 20.38 1.57 -6.86
CA ARG A 116 19.29 1.71 -5.88
C ARG A 116 19.61 2.85 -4.94
N ASP A 117 18.57 3.43 -4.36
CA ASP A 117 18.72 4.39 -3.27
C ASP A 117 19.45 3.71 -2.09
N PRO A 118 20.66 4.17 -1.72
CA PRO A 118 21.44 3.56 -0.65
C PRO A 118 20.81 3.73 0.73
N GLY A 119 19.91 4.70 0.91
CA GLY A 119 19.15 4.91 2.14
C GLY A 119 17.82 4.15 2.18
N ALA A 120 17.46 3.42 1.11
CA ALA A 120 16.21 2.65 1.06
C ALA A 120 16.43 1.19 1.47
N LEU A 121 15.59 0.73 2.40
CA LEU A 121 15.56 -0.62 2.90
C LEU A 121 14.14 -1.18 2.83
N GLU A 122 14.00 -2.36 2.22
CA GLU A 122 12.76 -3.12 2.18
C GLU A 122 13.03 -4.47 2.85
N LEU A 123 12.26 -4.79 3.90
CA LEU A 123 12.44 -5.98 4.72
C LEU A 123 11.19 -6.86 4.67
N THR A 124 11.38 -8.18 4.62
CA THR A 124 10.32 -9.12 4.97
C THR A 124 10.01 -9.03 6.47
N PRO A 125 8.86 -9.57 6.93
CA PRO A 125 8.57 -9.63 8.36
C PRO A 125 9.70 -10.29 9.18
N GLU A 126 10.25 -11.41 8.70
CA GLU A 126 11.31 -12.14 9.40
C GLU A 126 12.64 -11.39 9.44
N GLU A 127 12.91 -10.57 8.42
CA GLU A 127 14.09 -9.72 8.38
C GLU A 127 13.94 -8.52 9.32
N LEU A 128 12.74 -7.91 9.38
CA LEU A 128 12.44 -6.84 10.31
C LEU A 128 12.54 -7.32 11.76
N ASP A 129 11.93 -8.46 12.10
CA ASP A 129 12.02 -9.04 13.45
C ASP A 129 13.48 -9.25 13.87
N ARG A 130 14.31 -9.74 12.95
CA ARG A 130 15.74 -9.93 13.20
C ARG A 130 16.49 -8.62 13.35
N ALA A 131 16.12 -7.58 12.60
CA ALA A 131 16.70 -6.25 12.71
C ALA A 131 16.30 -5.54 14.03
N LEU A 132 15.11 -5.82 14.55
CA LEU A 132 14.59 -5.23 15.79
C LEU A 132 14.98 -5.99 17.06
N ALA A 133 15.62 -7.14 16.93
CA ALA A 133 16.09 -7.98 18.03
C ALA A 133 16.94 -7.20 19.06
N ASP A 134 16.94 -7.68 20.31
CA ASP A 134 17.65 -7.04 21.41
C ASP A 134 19.13 -6.79 21.11
N SER A 135 19.62 -5.63 21.53
CA SER A 135 20.99 -5.16 21.31
C SER A 135 21.45 -5.00 19.85
N ALA A 136 20.53 -5.00 18.86
CA ALA A 136 20.86 -4.62 17.49
C ALA A 136 21.38 -3.16 17.42
N PRO A 137 22.43 -2.88 16.63
CA PRO A 137 22.96 -1.53 16.48
C PRO A 137 22.02 -0.66 15.61
N PRO A 138 22.04 0.67 15.79
CA PRO A 138 21.25 1.58 14.96
C PRO A 138 21.80 1.65 13.52
N HIS A 139 20.88 1.59 12.56
CA HIS A 139 21.06 1.78 11.13
C HIS A 139 20.83 3.24 10.75
N ASN A 140 21.85 4.08 10.97
CA ASN A 140 21.78 5.52 10.76
C ASN A 140 21.75 5.93 9.28
N GLU A 141 22.22 5.05 8.40
CA GLU A 141 22.24 5.22 6.96
C GLU A 141 20.86 5.07 6.32
N VAL A 142 19.95 4.34 6.96
CA VAL A 142 18.61 4.07 6.43
C VAL A 142 17.72 5.30 6.63
N ARG A 143 17.15 5.77 5.52
CA ARG A 143 16.24 6.93 5.45
C ARG A 143 14.84 6.53 5.01
N SER A 144 14.68 5.45 4.26
CA SER A 144 13.39 4.94 3.83
C SER A 144 13.27 3.47 4.22
N LEU A 145 12.30 3.13 5.08
CA LEU A 145 12.01 1.76 5.47
C LEU A 145 10.63 1.34 4.95
N LYS A 146 10.57 0.15 4.34
CA LYS A 146 9.32 -0.51 3.96
C LYS A 146 9.30 -1.94 4.50
N ALA A 147 8.23 -2.31 5.19
CA ALA A 147 7.96 -3.68 5.58
C ALA A 147 6.46 -3.97 5.47
N THR A 148 6.10 -5.11 4.88
CA THR A 148 4.70 -5.49 4.61
C THR A 148 4.44 -6.94 5.01
N GLY A 149 3.20 -7.30 5.31
CA GLY A 149 2.83 -8.63 5.80
C GLY A 149 3.09 -8.82 7.30
N LEU A 150 3.17 -7.74 8.06
CA LEU A 150 3.52 -7.76 9.49
C LEU A 150 2.35 -8.31 10.33
N SER A 151 2.65 -9.25 11.22
CA SER A 151 1.75 -9.69 12.29
C SER A 151 1.89 -8.84 13.55
N GLU A 152 3.10 -8.37 13.84
CA GLU A 152 3.43 -7.51 14.96
C GLU A 152 4.66 -6.64 14.61
N VAL A 153 4.75 -5.44 15.15
CA VAL A 153 5.94 -4.58 15.10
C VAL A 153 5.91 -3.61 16.28
N ASP A 154 7.06 -3.40 16.92
CA ASP A 154 7.23 -2.45 18.03
C ASP A 154 7.88 -1.15 17.52
N ALA A 155 7.14 -0.04 17.58
CA ALA A 155 7.62 1.26 17.15
C ALA A 155 8.75 1.83 18.03
N HIS A 156 8.83 1.45 19.31
CA HIS A 156 9.97 1.83 20.16
C HIS A 156 11.27 1.27 19.57
N ARG A 157 11.29 -0.04 19.30
CA ARG A 157 12.44 -0.72 18.71
C ARG A 157 12.74 -0.18 17.32
N LEU A 158 11.71 0.06 16.51
CA LEU A 158 11.86 0.61 15.17
C LEU A 158 12.56 1.97 15.19
N THR A 159 12.18 2.86 16.09
CA THR A 159 12.78 4.20 16.19
C THR A 159 14.16 4.21 16.83
N ASP A 160 14.49 3.23 17.68
CA ASP A 160 15.86 3.04 18.18
C ASP A 160 16.81 2.54 17.07
N ILE A 161 16.34 1.60 16.25
CA ILE A 161 17.16 0.98 15.20
C ILE A 161 17.24 1.85 13.95
N PHE A 162 16.17 2.55 13.59
CA PHE A 162 16.10 3.41 12.42
C PHE A 162 15.77 4.86 12.83
N PRO A 163 16.67 5.55 13.56
CA PRO A 163 16.38 6.87 14.13
C PRO A 163 16.27 7.99 13.08
N ASN A 164 16.70 7.71 11.85
CA ASN A 164 17.00 8.71 10.83
C ASN A 164 16.00 8.71 9.66
N LEU A 165 14.87 8.01 9.82
CA LEU A 165 13.87 7.82 8.78
C LEU A 165 13.21 9.13 8.34
N THR A 166 13.17 9.31 7.02
CA THR A 166 12.37 10.34 6.32
C THR A 166 11.15 9.73 5.64
N SER A 167 11.12 8.41 5.41
CA SER A 167 9.96 7.69 4.88
C SER A 167 9.78 6.36 5.61
N LEU A 168 8.55 6.09 6.08
CA LEU A 168 8.19 4.84 6.73
C LEU A 168 6.92 4.26 6.08
N THR A 169 7.00 3.00 5.65
CA THR A 169 5.86 2.23 5.16
C THR A 169 5.74 0.93 5.93
N LEU A 170 4.65 0.76 6.68
CA LEU A 170 4.33 -0.44 7.44
C LEU A 170 3.00 -1.01 6.97
N GLY A 171 3.01 -2.23 6.44
CA GLY A 171 1.81 -2.96 6.03
C GLY A 171 1.64 -4.22 6.85
N GLY A 172 0.50 -4.37 7.51
CA GLY A 172 0.16 -5.55 8.29
C GLY A 172 -0.68 -6.57 7.52
N SER A 173 -1.06 -7.62 8.23
CA SER A 173 -2.11 -8.55 7.82
C SER A 173 -3.12 -8.71 8.96
N LEU A 174 -3.79 -7.60 9.29
CA LEU A 174 -4.48 -7.39 10.58
C LEU A 174 -3.53 -7.50 11.78
N GLY A 175 -2.30 -7.01 11.60
CA GLY A 175 -1.23 -7.10 12.60
C GLY A 175 -1.34 -6.05 13.71
N GLN A 176 -0.41 -6.10 14.66
CA GLN A 176 -0.29 -5.14 15.76
C GLN A 176 0.89 -4.18 15.56
N LEU A 177 0.69 -2.91 15.88
CA LEU A 177 1.73 -1.90 16.02
C LEU A 177 1.76 -1.46 17.48
N ALA A 178 2.70 -2.00 18.23
CA ALA A 178 2.91 -1.68 19.64
C ALA A 178 3.69 -0.36 19.77
N ASN A 179 3.43 0.38 20.86
CA ASN A 179 4.12 1.63 21.21
C ASN A 179 4.09 2.68 20.09
N ALA A 180 3.02 2.74 19.28
CA ALA A 180 2.95 3.59 18.10
C ALA A 180 3.23 5.09 18.37
N GLY A 181 2.99 5.57 19.59
CA GLY A 181 3.37 6.92 20.00
C GLY A 181 4.87 7.24 19.87
N GLU A 182 5.75 6.23 19.91
CA GLU A 182 7.20 6.39 19.74
C GLU A 182 7.59 6.90 18.35
N LEU A 183 6.72 6.76 17.34
CA LEU A 183 6.94 7.35 16.01
C LEU A 183 7.11 8.87 16.05
N ASN A 184 6.63 9.55 17.11
CA ASN A 184 6.89 10.98 17.35
C ASN A 184 8.39 11.32 17.49
N ARG A 185 9.27 10.34 17.76
CA ARG A 185 10.73 10.56 17.83
C ARG A 185 11.38 10.80 16.47
N LEU A 186 10.68 10.49 15.37
CA LEU A 186 11.19 10.64 14.01
C LEU A 186 10.94 12.06 13.48
N SER A 187 11.61 13.07 14.06
CA SER A 187 11.35 14.49 13.75
C SER A 187 11.57 14.86 12.27
N SER A 188 12.39 14.09 11.53
CA SER A 188 12.66 14.28 10.10
C SER A 188 11.76 13.45 9.18
N LEU A 189 10.72 12.80 9.72
CA LEU A 189 9.80 11.98 8.94
C LEU A 189 8.97 12.86 8.00
N LYS A 190 9.17 12.67 6.70
CA LYS A 190 8.43 13.34 5.62
C LYS A 190 7.23 12.51 5.15
N ALA A 191 7.29 11.18 5.27
CA ALA A 191 6.22 10.33 4.77
C ALA A 191 5.94 9.13 5.70
N LEU A 192 4.67 8.95 6.06
CA LEU A 192 4.18 7.86 6.88
C LEU A 192 3.03 7.16 6.17
N PHE A 193 3.21 5.86 5.89
CA PHE A 193 2.20 4.98 5.33
C PHE A 193 2.00 3.81 6.29
N ILE A 194 0.79 3.66 6.83
CA ILE A 194 0.43 2.52 7.68
C ILE A 194 -0.83 1.87 7.11
N SER A 195 -0.76 0.57 6.82
CA SER A 195 -1.91 -0.21 6.38
C SER A 195 -2.12 -1.48 7.19
N ASP A 196 -3.37 -1.84 7.48
CA ASP A 196 -3.76 -3.12 8.11
C ASP A 196 -3.00 -3.47 9.40
N LEU A 197 -2.67 -2.44 10.18
CA LEU A 197 -2.06 -2.52 11.51
C LEU A 197 -2.98 -1.90 12.56
N PHE A 198 -3.06 -2.55 13.72
CA PHE A 198 -3.96 -2.26 14.83
C PHE A 198 -3.18 -2.15 16.14
N GLY A 199 -3.88 -1.94 17.26
CA GLY A 199 -3.25 -1.75 18.57
C GLY A 199 -3.03 -0.29 18.95
N MET A 200 -3.00 0.63 17.97
CA MET A 200 -2.93 2.06 18.26
C MET A 200 -4.23 2.63 18.84
N THR A 201 -4.08 3.53 19.80
CA THR A 201 -5.16 4.31 20.41
C THR A 201 -4.98 5.80 20.11
N LYS A 202 -5.92 6.65 20.55
CA LYS A 202 -5.76 8.11 20.44
C LYS A 202 -4.46 8.64 21.10
N ALA A 203 -3.96 7.97 22.15
CA ALA A 203 -2.74 8.40 22.84
C ALA A 203 -1.48 8.23 21.98
N ASP A 204 -1.55 7.36 20.97
CA ASP A 204 -0.43 7.01 20.10
C ASP A 204 -0.35 7.89 18.84
N CYS A 205 -1.19 8.91 18.72
CA CYS A 205 -1.20 9.76 17.54
C CYS A 205 0.16 10.45 17.32
N VAL A 206 0.60 10.41 16.08
CA VAL A 206 1.73 11.21 15.61
C VAL A 206 1.28 12.68 15.55
N LEU A 207 2.03 13.57 16.22
CA LEU A 207 1.67 14.96 16.48
C LEU A 207 2.40 15.90 15.51
N PRO A 208 1.71 16.91 14.92
CA PRO A 208 2.35 17.85 14.01
C PRO A 208 3.57 18.58 14.55
N ASP A 209 3.61 18.86 15.86
CA ASP A 209 4.73 19.59 16.48
C ASP A 209 5.96 18.70 16.71
N GLU A 210 5.77 17.38 16.85
CA GLU A 210 6.85 16.40 17.06
C GLU A 210 7.45 15.91 15.73
N VAL A 211 6.63 15.84 14.68
CA VAL A 211 7.05 15.48 13.31
C VAL A 211 6.76 16.61 12.31
N PRO A 212 7.42 17.77 12.48
CA PRO A 212 7.10 18.97 11.72
C PRO A 212 7.43 18.88 10.22
N ASP A 213 8.15 17.85 9.78
CA ASP A 213 8.50 17.68 8.36
C ASP A 213 7.49 16.81 7.58
N LEU A 214 6.44 16.30 8.23
CA LEU A 214 5.52 15.34 7.61
C LEU A 214 4.71 15.95 6.46
N GLU A 215 4.91 15.41 5.26
CA GLU A 215 4.27 15.79 4.00
C GLU A 215 3.20 14.82 3.56
N TYR A 216 3.36 13.54 3.86
CA TYR A 216 2.43 12.50 3.46
C TYR A 216 2.04 11.67 4.67
N LEU A 217 0.76 11.73 5.02
CA LEU A 217 0.15 10.88 6.03
C LEU A 217 -0.92 10.02 5.34
N ASP A 218 -0.61 8.74 5.16
CA ASP A 218 -1.52 7.76 4.58
C ASP A 218 -1.81 6.64 5.58
N LEU A 219 -3.06 6.53 6.01
CA LEU A 219 -3.51 5.50 6.92
C LEU A 219 -4.67 4.73 6.30
N HIS A 220 -4.45 3.44 6.03
CA HIS A 220 -5.45 2.56 5.43
C HIS A 220 -5.82 1.42 6.37
N SER A 221 -7.10 1.18 6.63
CA SER A 221 -7.51 0.01 7.44
C SER A 221 -6.83 -0.01 8.82
N VAL A 222 -6.95 1.09 9.56
CA VAL A 222 -6.40 1.29 10.92
C VAL A 222 -7.53 1.42 11.97
N PRO A 223 -7.26 1.37 13.29
CA PRO A 223 -8.28 1.51 14.33
C PRO A 223 -9.12 2.79 14.18
N HIS A 224 -10.43 2.66 14.39
CA HIS A 224 -11.41 3.73 14.17
C HIS A 224 -11.12 4.97 15.01
N GLU A 225 -10.82 4.80 16.30
CA GLU A 225 -10.53 5.91 17.20
C GLU A 225 -9.23 6.63 16.83
N TYR A 226 -8.18 5.87 16.49
CA TYR A 226 -6.91 6.41 16.00
C TYR A 226 -7.10 7.22 14.72
N ALA A 227 -7.83 6.68 13.74
CA ALA A 227 -8.13 7.37 12.48
C ALA A 227 -8.86 8.70 12.68
N ILE A 228 -9.86 8.75 13.57
CA ILE A 228 -10.59 9.98 13.88
C ILE A 228 -9.66 11.02 14.52
N ALA A 229 -8.83 10.59 15.48
CA ALA A 229 -7.89 11.46 16.16
C ALA A 229 -6.84 12.03 15.20
N MET A 230 -6.23 11.18 14.36
CA MET A 230 -5.26 11.59 13.34
C MET A 230 -5.88 12.58 12.34
N ARG A 231 -7.10 12.33 11.85
CA ARG A 231 -7.81 13.30 10.98
C ARG A 231 -8.01 14.65 11.66
N ALA A 232 -8.36 14.66 12.95
CA ALA A 232 -8.60 15.90 13.68
C ALA A 232 -7.30 16.70 13.86
N LEU A 233 -6.20 16.04 14.20
CA LEU A 233 -4.88 16.65 14.40
C LEU A 233 -4.30 17.23 13.11
N TRP A 234 -4.39 16.49 12.01
CA TRP A 234 -3.68 16.84 10.77
C TRP A 234 -4.51 17.65 9.77
N ARG A 235 -5.82 17.85 10.01
CA ARG A 235 -6.70 18.61 9.10
C ARG A 235 -6.18 20.00 8.76
N SER A 236 -5.67 20.75 9.75
CA SER A 236 -5.15 22.10 9.53
C SER A 236 -3.82 22.11 8.76
N GLN A 237 -3.05 21.02 8.84
CA GLN A 237 -1.74 20.91 8.18
C GLN A 237 -1.86 20.71 6.66
N VAL A 238 -3.04 20.38 6.15
CA VAL A 238 -3.30 20.31 4.70
C VAL A 238 -3.04 21.65 4.01
N ALA A 239 -3.40 22.77 4.66
CA ALA A 239 -3.10 24.10 4.16
C ALA A 239 -1.60 24.43 4.19
N ASN A 240 -0.83 23.69 4.98
CA ASN A 240 0.62 23.84 5.15
C ASN A 240 1.41 22.79 4.37
N GLY A 241 0.80 22.16 3.36
CA GLY A 241 1.50 21.22 2.47
C GLY A 241 1.64 19.80 3.00
N THR A 242 0.76 19.35 3.90
CA THR A 242 0.64 17.92 4.25
C THR A 242 -0.54 17.29 3.52
N SER A 243 -0.27 16.33 2.65
CA SER A 243 -1.28 15.41 2.15
C SER A 243 -1.73 14.47 3.27
N VAL A 244 -3.05 14.40 3.49
CA VAL A 244 -3.66 13.52 4.48
C VAL A 244 -4.69 12.63 3.79
N ASP A 245 -4.35 11.37 3.61
CA ASP A 245 -5.29 10.32 3.22
C ASP A 245 -5.48 9.36 4.40
N ILE A 246 -6.71 9.23 4.84
CA ILE A 246 -7.07 8.27 5.87
C ILE A 246 -8.31 7.57 5.33
N SER A 247 -8.30 6.25 5.28
CA SER A 247 -9.38 5.47 4.67
C SER A 247 -9.58 4.14 5.38
N LYS A 248 -10.78 3.57 5.21
CA LYS A 248 -11.19 2.27 5.79
C LYS A 248 -10.97 2.14 7.32
N ALA A 249 -11.26 3.17 8.10
CA ALA A 249 -11.16 3.11 9.56
C ALA A 249 -12.01 1.96 10.16
N ARG A 250 -11.40 1.03 10.91
CA ARG A 250 -12.06 -0.22 11.38
C ARG A 250 -12.34 -0.19 12.87
N LYS A 251 -13.53 -0.65 13.25
CA LYS A 251 -13.87 -0.89 14.65
C LYS A 251 -13.33 -2.26 15.12
N PRO A 252 -13.11 -2.47 16.43
CA PRO A 252 -12.64 -3.74 16.96
C PRO A 252 -13.50 -4.95 16.53
N GLU A 253 -14.81 -4.77 16.43
CA GLU A 253 -15.72 -5.85 16.03
C GLU A 253 -15.49 -6.26 14.57
N TRP A 254 -15.20 -5.31 13.68
CA TRP A 254 -14.87 -5.62 12.29
C TRP A 254 -13.58 -6.43 12.21
N VAL A 255 -12.56 -6.07 12.99
CA VAL A 255 -11.28 -6.80 13.01
C VAL A 255 -11.54 -8.24 13.46
N GLN A 256 -12.23 -8.45 14.59
CA GLN A 256 -12.58 -9.78 15.09
C GLN A 256 -13.36 -10.61 14.07
N GLU A 257 -14.33 -10.01 13.37
CA GLU A 257 -15.12 -10.72 12.36
C GLU A 257 -14.33 -11.11 11.09
N ASN A 258 -13.19 -10.45 10.84
CA ASN A 258 -12.42 -10.57 9.60
C ASN A 258 -11.01 -11.17 9.77
N LEU A 259 -10.59 -11.53 10.99
CA LEU A 259 -9.30 -12.20 11.26
C LEU A 259 -9.07 -13.40 10.33
N ASP A 260 -10.03 -14.32 10.30
CA ASP A 260 -9.96 -15.54 9.48
C ASP A 260 -10.74 -15.41 8.15
N ASN A 261 -11.06 -14.19 7.72
CA ASN A 261 -11.81 -13.97 6.48
C ASN A 261 -10.84 -13.70 5.32
N PRO A 262 -10.62 -14.67 4.40
CA PRO A 262 -9.76 -14.48 3.25
C PRO A 262 -10.34 -13.51 2.21
N LEU A 263 -11.63 -13.17 2.30
CA LEU A 263 -12.28 -12.21 1.40
C LEU A 263 -12.30 -10.79 1.98
N ARG A 264 -11.66 -10.52 3.12
CA ARG A 264 -11.73 -9.23 3.82
C ARG A 264 -11.35 -8.03 2.93
N ASP A 265 -10.46 -8.23 1.97
CA ASP A 265 -9.94 -7.17 1.09
C ASP A 265 -10.95 -6.72 0.03
N TRP A 266 -12.02 -7.50 -0.18
CA TRP A 266 -13.16 -7.10 -1.01
C TRP A 266 -13.94 -5.93 -0.40
N ASP A 267 -13.80 -5.69 0.90
CA ASP A 267 -14.46 -4.59 1.58
C ASP A 267 -13.89 -3.24 1.11
N GLY A 268 -14.69 -2.52 0.33
CA GLY A 268 -14.34 -1.22 -0.22
C GLY A 268 -13.60 -1.25 -1.55
N ARG A 269 -13.59 -2.37 -2.29
CA ARG A 269 -13.23 -2.38 -3.73
C ARG A 269 -14.28 -1.60 -4.53
N GLU A 270 -13.85 -0.86 -5.55
CA GLU A 270 -14.70 0.08 -6.30
C GLU A 270 -15.91 -0.62 -6.97
N HIS A 271 -15.71 -1.82 -7.51
CA HIS A 271 -16.74 -2.61 -8.20
C HIS A 271 -17.55 -3.54 -7.27
N ILE A 272 -17.16 -3.65 -5.99
CA ILE A 272 -17.82 -4.53 -5.01
C ILE A 272 -18.58 -3.72 -3.97
N THR A 273 -19.91 -3.77 -4.05
CA THR A 273 -20.75 -3.13 -3.02
C THR A 273 -20.61 -3.81 -1.66
N ALA A 274 -20.75 -3.05 -0.56
CA ALA A 274 -20.74 -3.60 0.79
C ALA A 274 -21.77 -4.74 1.00
N ALA A 275 -22.91 -4.68 0.32
CA ALA A 275 -23.91 -5.74 0.37
C ALA A 275 -23.43 -7.04 -0.31
N ARG A 276 -22.70 -6.93 -1.43
CA ARG A 276 -22.08 -8.09 -2.10
C ARG A 276 -20.97 -8.68 -1.26
N PHE A 277 -20.07 -7.85 -0.75
CA PHE A 277 -19.02 -8.28 0.19
C PHE A 277 -19.62 -9.07 1.36
N LYS A 278 -20.61 -8.52 2.06
CA LYS A 278 -21.26 -9.20 3.20
C LYS A 278 -21.85 -10.56 2.82
N LYS A 279 -22.47 -10.67 1.65
CA LYS A 279 -23.04 -11.94 1.15
C LYS A 279 -21.95 -12.94 0.75
N ALA A 280 -20.87 -12.49 0.11
CA ALA A 280 -19.73 -13.32 -0.25
C ALA A 280 -19.07 -13.93 1.00
N VAL A 281 -18.82 -13.09 2.02
CA VAL A 281 -18.27 -13.54 3.31
C VAL A 281 -19.20 -14.53 4.01
N ALA A 282 -20.52 -14.25 4.04
CA ALA A 282 -21.48 -15.17 4.64
C ALA A 282 -21.51 -16.54 3.93
N GLN A 283 -21.47 -16.53 2.60
CA GLN A 283 -21.40 -17.76 1.80
C GLN A 283 -20.11 -18.52 2.04
N PHE A 284 -18.96 -17.83 2.06
CA PHE A 284 -17.67 -18.45 2.35
C PHE A 284 -17.64 -19.05 3.76
N LYS A 285 -18.06 -18.32 4.79
CA LYS A 285 -18.13 -18.82 6.18
C LYS A 285 -19.02 -20.06 6.30
N LYS A 286 -20.18 -20.08 5.60
CA LYS A 286 -21.05 -21.26 5.53
C LYS A 286 -20.30 -22.46 4.94
N THR A 287 -19.71 -22.28 3.76
CA THR A 287 -19.02 -23.37 3.04
C THR A 287 -17.80 -23.86 3.81
N ARG A 288 -16.98 -22.97 4.40
CA ARG A 288 -15.85 -23.34 5.27
C ARG A 288 -16.29 -24.29 6.39
N ARG A 289 -17.36 -23.94 7.11
CA ARG A 289 -17.88 -24.78 8.20
C ARG A 289 -18.28 -26.18 7.71
N GLU A 290 -18.93 -26.26 6.55
CA GLU A 290 -19.38 -27.52 5.96
C GLU A 290 -18.22 -28.37 5.42
N VAL A 291 -17.23 -27.74 4.77
CA VAL A 291 -15.98 -28.41 4.35
C VAL A 291 -15.27 -29.03 5.55
N LEU A 292 -15.06 -28.25 6.62
CA LEU A 292 -14.37 -28.75 7.83
C LEU A 292 -15.15 -29.88 8.53
N ALA A 293 -16.48 -29.85 8.48
CA ALA A 293 -17.32 -30.90 9.05
C ALA A 293 -17.26 -32.21 8.24
N ILE A 294 -17.13 -32.12 6.91
CA ILE A 294 -17.00 -33.29 6.03
C ILE A 294 -15.59 -33.90 6.15
N LEU A 295 -14.56 -33.08 6.29
CA LEU A 295 -13.17 -33.50 6.37
C LEU A 295 -12.82 -34.09 7.75
N GLY A 296 -13.02 -35.41 7.88
CA GLY A 296 -12.65 -36.20 9.04
C GLY A 296 -11.29 -36.92 8.95
N PRO A 297 -10.90 -37.68 9.99
CA PRO A 297 -9.66 -38.45 10.03
C PRO A 297 -9.60 -39.55 8.95
N GLN A 298 -10.74 -40.12 8.60
CA GLN A 298 -10.89 -41.11 7.54
C GLN A 298 -11.64 -40.49 6.36
N SER A 299 -11.27 -40.91 5.16
CA SER A 299 -11.90 -40.50 3.91
C SER A 299 -12.46 -41.72 3.21
N ASP A 300 -13.66 -41.58 2.68
CA ASP A 300 -14.35 -42.59 1.88
C ASP A 300 -14.94 -41.95 0.63
N GLU A 301 -15.47 -42.78 -0.27
CA GLU A 301 -16.10 -42.31 -1.52
C GLU A 301 -17.27 -41.34 -1.26
N SER A 302 -17.98 -41.52 -0.14
CA SER A 302 -19.04 -40.61 0.30
C SER A 302 -18.51 -39.22 0.68
N THR A 303 -17.31 -39.13 1.26
CA THR A 303 -16.65 -37.86 1.60
C THR A 303 -16.32 -37.07 0.34
N VAL A 304 -15.74 -37.72 -0.66
CA VAL A 304 -15.43 -37.10 -1.96
C VAL A 304 -16.71 -36.60 -2.65
N ALA A 305 -17.76 -37.42 -2.71
CA ALA A 305 -19.04 -37.03 -3.32
C ALA A 305 -19.67 -35.82 -2.62
N ARG A 306 -19.68 -35.80 -1.27
CA ARG A 306 -20.21 -34.65 -0.49
C ARG A 306 -19.43 -33.36 -0.73
N LEU A 307 -18.11 -33.43 -0.92
CA LEU A 307 -17.29 -32.27 -1.26
C LEU A 307 -17.54 -31.76 -2.68
N MET A 308 -17.80 -32.66 -3.64
CA MET A 308 -18.21 -32.25 -4.99
C MET A 308 -19.54 -31.51 -4.97
N ASP A 309 -20.52 -32.02 -4.23
CA ASP A 309 -21.83 -31.35 -4.09
C ASP A 309 -21.68 -29.99 -3.42
N LEU A 310 -20.88 -29.89 -2.36
CA LEU A 310 -20.60 -28.63 -1.69
C LEU A 310 -19.87 -27.61 -2.58
N GLY A 311 -18.90 -28.08 -3.39
CA GLY A 311 -18.22 -27.25 -4.39
C GLY A 311 -19.18 -26.71 -5.44
N ARG A 312 -20.10 -27.55 -5.94
CA ARG A 312 -21.15 -27.13 -6.86
C ARG A 312 -22.09 -26.10 -6.21
N GLU A 313 -22.52 -26.33 -4.97
CA GLU A 313 -23.37 -25.39 -4.23
C GLU A 313 -22.70 -24.02 -4.04
N TYR A 314 -21.41 -24.03 -3.71
CA TYR A 314 -20.61 -22.81 -3.59
C TYR A 314 -20.57 -22.02 -4.89
N ALA A 315 -20.23 -22.68 -6.01
CA ALA A 315 -20.20 -22.04 -7.32
C ALA A 315 -21.56 -21.46 -7.70
N LEU A 316 -22.64 -22.21 -7.53
CA LEU A 316 -24.00 -21.75 -7.81
C LEU A 316 -24.42 -20.57 -6.93
N ALA A 317 -23.94 -20.50 -5.69
CA ALA A 317 -24.18 -19.34 -4.82
C ALA A 317 -23.48 -18.09 -5.37
N PHE A 318 -22.23 -18.20 -5.82
CA PHE A 318 -21.51 -17.08 -6.43
C PHE A 318 -22.06 -16.72 -7.82
N ASN A 319 -22.52 -17.67 -8.64
CA ASN A 319 -23.26 -17.41 -9.88
C ASN A 319 -24.49 -16.52 -9.63
N ARG A 320 -25.20 -16.75 -8.52
CA ARG A 320 -26.36 -15.92 -8.13
C ARG A 320 -25.96 -14.55 -7.63
N LEU A 321 -24.83 -14.43 -6.92
CA LEU A 321 -24.33 -13.14 -6.44
C LEU A 321 -23.83 -12.25 -7.58
N ASP A 322 -23.16 -12.86 -8.56
CA ASP A 322 -22.62 -12.21 -9.74
C ASP A 322 -23.73 -11.82 -10.71
N GLY A 323 -24.51 -12.81 -11.16
CA GLY A 323 -25.81 -12.64 -11.79
C GLY A 323 -25.84 -11.59 -12.92
N ARG A 324 -26.79 -10.65 -12.83
CA ARG A 324 -27.05 -9.65 -13.90
C ARG A 324 -26.10 -8.46 -13.90
N SER A 325 -25.31 -8.30 -12.84
CA SER A 325 -24.33 -7.22 -12.73
C SER A 325 -23.06 -7.87 -12.21
N PRO A 326 -22.26 -8.44 -13.13
CA PRO A 326 -21.03 -9.13 -12.76
C PRO A 326 -20.10 -8.22 -11.97
N PHE A 327 -19.41 -8.81 -11.01
CA PHE A 327 -18.39 -8.17 -10.19
C PHE A 327 -17.25 -9.12 -9.83
N ILE A 328 -17.39 -10.41 -10.09
CA ILE A 328 -16.33 -11.39 -9.92
C ILE A 328 -15.50 -11.38 -11.19
N GLU A 329 -14.32 -10.76 -11.13
CA GLU A 329 -13.38 -10.75 -12.23
C GLU A 329 -12.33 -11.85 -12.03
N THR A 330 -11.27 -11.81 -12.83
CA THR A 330 -10.15 -12.77 -12.74
C THR A 330 -9.54 -12.81 -11.33
N GLU A 331 -9.36 -11.65 -10.71
CA GLU A 331 -8.78 -11.53 -9.36
C GLU A 331 -9.71 -12.14 -8.30
N GLU A 332 -10.98 -11.71 -8.25
CA GLU A 332 -11.95 -12.25 -7.29
C GLU A 332 -12.16 -13.77 -7.47
N ARG A 333 -12.14 -14.25 -8.72
CA ARG A 333 -12.21 -15.69 -8.99
C ARG A 333 -11.04 -16.41 -8.33
N GLU A 334 -9.81 -15.96 -8.57
CA GLU A 334 -8.62 -16.57 -8.00
C GLU A 334 -8.64 -16.56 -6.47
N GLU A 335 -9.11 -15.46 -5.87
CA GLU A 335 -9.28 -15.33 -4.42
C GLU A 335 -10.32 -16.30 -3.84
N LEU A 336 -11.44 -16.52 -4.53
CA LEU A 336 -12.45 -17.51 -4.10
C LEU A 336 -11.89 -18.93 -4.10
N PHE A 337 -11.07 -19.29 -5.09
CA PHE A 337 -10.38 -20.58 -5.14
C PHE A 337 -9.29 -20.67 -4.08
N ALA A 338 -8.46 -19.63 -3.93
CA ALA A 338 -7.42 -19.56 -2.92
C ALA A 338 -8.01 -19.70 -1.50
N ALA A 339 -9.14 -19.05 -1.24
CA ALA A 339 -9.85 -19.15 0.03
C ALA A 339 -10.30 -20.58 0.36
N LEU A 340 -10.91 -21.30 -0.58
CA LEU A 340 -11.27 -22.72 -0.39
C LEU A 340 -10.04 -23.62 -0.25
N ASN A 341 -9.00 -23.35 -1.05
CA ASN A 341 -7.75 -24.08 -1.01
C ASN A 341 -7.08 -23.96 0.37
N ALA A 342 -7.09 -22.76 0.96
CA ALA A 342 -6.56 -22.50 2.30
C ALA A 342 -7.31 -23.30 3.38
N VAL A 343 -8.65 -23.42 3.30
CA VAL A 343 -9.45 -24.24 4.22
C VAL A 343 -9.02 -25.71 4.20
N VAL A 344 -8.79 -26.26 3.01
CA VAL A 344 -8.34 -27.67 2.90
C VAL A 344 -6.90 -27.82 3.41
N THR A 345 -6.01 -26.87 3.14
CA THR A 345 -4.63 -26.87 3.66
C THR A 345 -4.57 -26.79 5.18
N GLU A 346 -5.38 -25.91 5.79
CA GLU A 346 -5.54 -25.83 7.25
C GLU A 346 -5.91 -27.21 7.82
N ARG A 347 -6.87 -27.89 7.16
CA ARG A 347 -7.35 -29.19 7.61
C ARG A 347 -6.36 -30.32 7.38
N GLU A 348 -5.60 -30.31 6.29
CA GLU A 348 -4.48 -31.23 6.03
C GLU A 348 -3.46 -31.19 7.17
N GLN A 349 -3.07 -29.98 7.59
CA GLN A 349 -2.12 -29.78 8.69
C GLN A 349 -2.66 -30.33 10.00
N GLN A 350 -3.92 -30.01 10.34
CA GLN A 350 -4.58 -30.50 11.56
C GLN A 350 -4.69 -32.03 11.61
N LEU A 351 -4.96 -32.68 10.47
CA LEU A 351 -5.08 -34.13 10.37
C LEU A 351 -3.74 -34.84 10.14
N SER A 352 -2.68 -34.08 9.82
CA SER A 352 -1.37 -34.60 9.42
C SER A 352 -1.47 -35.67 8.31
N ARG A 353 -2.37 -35.46 7.34
CA ARG A 353 -2.55 -36.34 6.17
C ARG A 353 -2.82 -35.53 4.90
N SER A 354 -2.53 -36.12 3.75
CA SER A 354 -2.90 -35.55 2.46
C SER A 354 -4.42 -35.58 2.25
N LEU A 355 -4.97 -34.48 1.76
CA LEU A 355 -6.35 -34.30 1.31
C LEU A 355 -6.40 -34.01 -0.19
N ALA A 356 -5.42 -34.47 -0.97
CA ALA A 356 -5.30 -34.12 -2.40
C ALA A 356 -6.54 -34.51 -3.22
N ALA A 357 -7.13 -35.69 -2.95
CA ALA A 357 -8.33 -36.14 -3.65
C ALA A 357 -9.55 -35.29 -3.27
N GLU A 358 -9.74 -35.01 -1.98
CA GLU A 358 -10.79 -34.15 -1.44
C GLU A 358 -10.68 -32.72 -1.98
N ARG A 359 -9.46 -32.18 -2.03
CA ARG A 359 -9.13 -30.87 -2.61
C ARG A 359 -9.52 -30.82 -4.07
N SER A 360 -9.08 -31.81 -4.86
CA SER A 360 -9.40 -31.88 -6.28
C SER A 360 -10.91 -31.98 -6.49
N ALA A 361 -11.61 -32.80 -5.71
CA ALA A 361 -13.04 -32.98 -5.80
C ALA A 361 -13.82 -31.68 -5.53
N LEU A 362 -13.46 -30.97 -4.46
CA LEU A 362 -14.06 -29.68 -4.11
C LEU A 362 -13.83 -28.63 -5.22
N LEU A 363 -12.56 -28.40 -5.60
CA LEU A 363 -12.21 -27.32 -6.51
C LEU A 363 -12.65 -27.60 -7.95
N SER A 364 -12.53 -28.84 -8.45
CA SER A 364 -13.02 -29.19 -9.78
C SER A 364 -14.54 -29.10 -9.88
N ALA A 365 -15.28 -29.37 -8.80
CA ALA A 365 -16.72 -29.18 -8.79
C ALA A 365 -17.11 -27.68 -8.79
N VAL A 366 -16.35 -26.82 -8.12
CA VAL A 366 -16.52 -25.36 -8.23
C VAL A 366 -16.28 -24.92 -9.67
N GLU A 367 -15.15 -25.32 -10.25
CA GLU A 367 -14.74 -24.97 -11.62
C GLU A 367 -15.76 -25.43 -12.66
N GLY A 368 -16.29 -26.65 -12.53
CA GLY A 368 -17.27 -27.20 -13.47
C GLY A 368 -18.67 -26.56 -13.38
N ALA A 369 -18.98 -25.86 -12.29
CA ALA A 369 -20.31 -25.29 -12.03
C ALA A 369 -20.34 -23.75 -12.04
N ARG A 370 -19.19 -23.08 -11.99
CA ARG A 370 -19.13 -21.62 -12.04
C ARG A 370 -19.46 -21.08 -13.43
N ASN A 371 -20.03 -19.89 -13.46
CA ASN A 371 -20.21 -19.10 -14.70
C ASN A 371 -19.82 -17.62 -14.54
N TRP A 372 -19.15 -17.31 -13.42
CA TRP A 372 -18.40 -16.07 -13.16
C TRP A 372 -16.94 -16.26 -13.51
#